data_AF-Q2HAG5-F1
#
_entry.id   AF-Q2HAG5-F1
#
_cell.length_a   1.000
_cell.length_b   1.000
_cell.length_c   1.000
_cell.angle_alpha   90.00
_cell.angle_beta   90.00
_cell.angle_gamma   90.00
#
_symmetry.space_group_name_H-M   'P 1'
#
loop_
_entity.id
_entity.type
_entity.pdbx_description
1 polymer ?
#
loop_
_entity_poly.entity_id
_entity_poly.type
_entity_poly.pdbx_seq_one_letter_code
_entity_poly.pdbx_strand_id
1 'polypeptide(L)'
;MGTRHLICVFWKGKWFIAQYGQFDGYPEGQGAKIFNFLSFARNVENLKAGLENHIYEPTEDEITAIWNEGEAWDDNQHEQNLRFNPTMYGVRKLYPSMARETSAGILGIIARAGQTEETDGAEDDKEKKVKKIPVKLELEFANTLFCEWAYVVDLDKEVMEVYGDCERKHDGHRFKDVGDETSAVPAFICSLDFSEIYLMKSDREFLEKVKKACEEKSRDEEEEEEEEDGDTNLEAAGEEDEGAEGSAKGSPSGRGQNPGGKIGGSSRTKPLMPA
;
A
#
# COMPACT_ATOMS: atom_id res chain seq x y z
N MET A 1 -9.65 -6.27 -12.73
CA MET A 1 -8.71 -5.45 -11.93
C MET A 1 -9.42 -5.10 -10.63
N GLY A 2 -8.71 -5.03 -9.51
CA GLY A 2 -9.31 -4.56 -8.26
C GLY A 2 -8.30 -3.79 -7.43
N THR A 3 -8.81 -3.15 -6.39
CA THR A 3 -8.07 -2.17 -5.60
C THR A 3 -6.92 -2.81 -4.84
N ARG A 4 -5.73 -2.26 -5.01
CA ARG A 4 -4.51 -2.73 -4.38
C ARG A 4 -4.20 -1.87 -3.17
N HIS A 5 -3.68 -2.50 -2.12
CA HIS A 5 -3.52 -1.84 -0.84
C HIS A 5 -2.41 -2.47 -0.01
N LEU A 6 -2.07 -1.82 1.10
CA LEU A 6 -1.13 -2.31 2.09
C LEU A 6 -1.79 -2.44 3.46
N ILE A 7 -1.64 -3.59 4.11
CA ILE A 7 -2.08 -3.81 5.50
C ILE A 7 -0.85 -3.88 6.38
N CYS A 8 -0.71 -2.95 7.31
CA CYS A 8 0.45 -2.86 8.18
C CYS A 8 0.09 -3.00 9.65
N VAL A 9 1.05 -3.52 10.41
CA VAL A 9 1.06 -3.44 11.88
C VAL A 9 2.40 -2.89 12.32
N PHE A 10 2.34 -1.80 13.09
CA PHE A 10 3.50 -1.18 13.72
C PHE A 10 3.41 -1.42 15.24
N TRP A 11 4.48 -1.94 15.83
CA TRP A 11 4.53 -2.23 17.26
C TRP A 11 5.98 -2.31 17.75
N LYS A 12 6.23 -1.93 19.01
CA LYS A 12 7.56 -1.88 19.62
C LYS A 12 8.57 -1.12 18.74
N GLY A 13 8.14 -0.01 18.13
CA GLY A 13 8.98 0.85 17.30
C GLY A 13 9.40 0.26 15.95
N LYS A 14 8.74 -0.79 15.45
CA LYS A 14 9.05 -1.40 14.14
C LYS A 14 7.82 -1.96 13.42
N TRP A 15 7.98 -2.19 12.13
CA TRP A 15 7.01 -2.91 11.31
C TRP A 15 7.04 -4.40 11.62
N PHE A 16 5.88 -4.96 11.97
CA PHE A 16 5.68 -6.39 12.18
C PHE A 16 4.93 -7.03 11.01
N ILE A 17 4.07 -6.27 10.34
CA ILE A 17 3.35 -6.68 9.14
C ILE A 17 3.39 -5.53 8.15
N ALA A 18 3.61 -5.86 6.88
CA ALA A 18 3.38 -4.98 5.74
C ALA A 18 2.99 -5.87 4.56
N GLN A 19 1.74 -6.32 4.53
CA GLN A 19 1.26 -7.26 3.53
C GLN A 19 0.67 -6.51 2.34
N TYR A 20 1.22 -6.75 1.15
CA TYR A 20 0.58 -6.33 -0.08
C TYR A 20 -0.74 -7.09 -0.28
N GLY A 21 -1.81 -6.33 -0.48
CA GLY A 21 -3.15 -6.84 -0.66
C GLY A 21 -3.71 -6.56 -2.06
N GLN A 22 -4.48 -7.50 -2.58
CA GLN A 22 -5.18 -7.38 -3.85
C GLN A 22 -6.69 -7.57 -3.65
N PHE A 23 -7.47 -6.67 -4.25
CA PHE A 23 -8.95 -6.60 -4.20
C PHE A 23 -9.51 -5.91 -2.94
N ASP A 24 -10.63 -5.19 -3.16
CA ASP A 24 -11.45 -4.54 -2.14
C ASP A 24 -10.71 -3.61 -1.16
N GLY A 25 -9.56 -3.06 -1.57
CA GLY A 25 -8.70 -2.20 -0.73
C GLY A 25 -9.34 -0.91 -0.21
N TYR A 26 -10.49 -0.50 -0.72
CA TYR A 26 -11.22 0.68 -0.24
C TYR A 26 -11.63 0.57 1.24
N PRO A 27 -11.94 1.70 1.90
CA PRO A 27 -12.40 1.72 3.29
C PRO A 27 -13.59 0.79 3.54
N GLU A 28 -14.55 0.70 2.62
CA GLU A 28 -15.73 -0.17 2.70
C GLU A 28 -15.38 -1.66 2.68
N GLY A 29 -14.22 -2.01 2.13
CA GLY A 29 -13.75 -3.40 2.03
C GLY A 29 -12.77 -3.73 3.14
N GLN A 30 -11.48 -3.47 2.91
CA GLN A 30 -10.43 -3.88 3.85
C GLN A 30 -10.38 -2.97 5.08
N GLY A 31 -10.64 -1.66 4.94
CA GLY A 31 -10.73 -0.76 6.09
C GLY A 31 -11.77 -1.22 7.11
N ALA A 32 -12.98 -1.54 6.65
CA ALA A 32 -14.08 -2.02 7.49
C ALA A 32 -13.76 -3.37 8.14
N LYS A 33 -13.02 -4.27 7.47
CA LYS A 33 -12.54 -5.53 8.07
C LYS A 33 -11.56 -5.27 9.22
N ILE A 34 -10.65 -4.32 9.07
CA ILE A 34 -9.71 -3.93 10.13
C ILE A 34 -10.48 -3.28 11.28
N PHE A 35 -11.37 -2.34 10.99
CA PHE A 35 -12.25 -1.72 11.99
C PHE A 35 -12.98 -2.78 12.81
N ASN A 36 -13.70 -3.69 12.15
CA ASN A 36 -14.45 -4.78 12.81
C ASN A 36 -13.54 -5.71 13.64
N PHE A 37 -12.31 -5.96 13.17
CA PHE A 37 -11.33 -6.71 13.93
C PHE A 37 -10.92 -5.95 15.21
N LEU A 38 -10.63 -4.65 15.09
CA LEU A 38 -10.19 -3.80 16.18
C LEU A 38 -11.31 -3.46 17.17
N SER A 39 -12.58 -3.52 16.78
CA SER A 39 -13.73 -3.27 17.68
C SER A 39 -13.81 -4.20 18.89
N PHE A 40 -13.05 -5.30 18.91
CA PHE A 40 -12.97 -6.22 20.05
C PHE A 40 -11.58 -6.17 20.67
N ALA A 41 -11.46 -5.64 21.89
CA ALA A 41 -10.17 -5.53 22.60
C ALA A 41 -9.40 -6.86 22.69
N ARG A 42 -10.11 -7.98 22.89
CA ARG A 42 -9.52 -9.33 22.91
C ARG A 42 -8.79 -9.68 21.61
N ASN A 43 -9.24 -9.19 20.46
CA ASN A 43 -8.53 -9.41 19.20
C ASN A 43 -7.17 -8.72 19.19
N VAL A 44 -7.07 -7.52 19.78
CA VAL A 44 -5.82 -6.76 19.90
C VAL A 44 -4.84 -7.47 20.84
N GLU A 45 -5.32 -7.95 22.00
CA GLU A 45 -4.51 -8.74 22.94
C GLU A 45 -3.96 -10.00 22.29
N ASN A 46 -4.83 -10.77 21.63
CA ASN A 46 -4.46 -11.97 20.89
C ASN A 46 -3.49 -11.65 19.74
N LEU A 47 -3.67 -10.52 19.05
CA LEU A 47 -2.76 -10.08 17.99
C LEU A 47 -1.37 -9.80 18.55
N LYS A 48 -1.26 -9.04 19.65
CA LYS A 48 0.02 -8.76 20.34
C LYS A 48 0.73 -10.08 20.72
N ALA A 49 0.01 -11.05 21.30
CA ALA A 49 0.54 -12.36 21.64
C ALA A 49 0.99 -13.18 20.40
N GLY A 50 0.20 -13.14 19.34
CA GLY A 50 0.49 -13.79 18.05
C GLY A 50 1.75 -13.23 17.38
N LEU A 51 1.89 -11.91 17.35
CA LEU A 51 3.04 -11.21 16.79
C LEU A 51 4.33 -11.51 17.55
N GLU A 52 4.25 -11.70 18.87
CA GLU A 52 5.44 -11.95 19.69
C GLU A 52 5.97 -13.38 19.54
N ASN A 53 5.08 -14.36 19.42
CA ASN A 53 5.46 -15.77 19.57
C ASN A 53 5.29 -16.62 18.31
N HIS A 54 4.44 -16.20 17.36
CA HIS A 54 3.98 -17.08 16.30
C HIS A 54 4.40 -16.68 14.89
N ILE A 55 4.95 -15.50 14.67
CA ILE A 55 5.41 -15.09 13.33
C ILE A 55 6.93 -15.24 13.16
N TYR A 56 7.38 -15.26 11.91
CA TYR A 56 8.78 -15.11 11.53
C TYR A 56 8.90 -14.52 10.13
N GLU A 57 10.04 -13.91 9.83
CA GLU A 57 10.37 -13.46 8.48
C GLU A 57 11.13 -14.59 7.75
N PRO A 58 10.56 -15.16 6.67
CA PRO A 58 11.20 -16.24 5.93
C PRO A 58 12.39 -15.71 5.12
N THR A 59 13.41 -16.55 4.95
CA THR A 59 14.53 -16.33 4.02
C THR A 59 14.08 -16.42 2.57
N GLU A 60 14.85 -15.91 1.61
CA GLU A 60 14.53 -16.02 0.18
C GLU A 60 14.39 -17.48 -0.30
N ASP A 61 15.20 -18.39 0.25
CA ASP A 61 15.11 -19.82 -0.05
C ASP A 61 13.80 -20.42 0.51
N GLU A 62 13.39 -20.01 1.72
CA GLU A 62 12.11 -20.42 2.31
C GLU A 62 10.92 -19.83 1.56
N ILE A 63 11.01 -18.58 1.10
CA ILE A 63 9.99 -17.95 0.24
C ILE A 63 9.85 -18.77 -1.04
N THR A 64 10.96 -19.08 -1.70
CA THR A 64 10.95 -19.89 -2.92
C THR A 64 10.36 -21.28 -2.66
N ALA A 65 10.71 -21.91 -1.55
CA ALA A 65 10.14 -23.21 -1.16
C ALA A 65 8.63 -23.14 -0.90
N ILE A 66 8.15 -22.08 -0.23
CA ILE A 66 6.72 -21.83 0.01
C ILE A 66 5.95 -21.73 -1.32
N TRP A 67 6.48 -20.98 -2.28
CA TRP A 67 5.85 -20.85 -3.60
C TRP A 67 5.85 -22.17 -4.36
N ASN A 68 6.96 -22.89 -4.40
CA ASN A 68 7.06 -24.22 -5.04
C ASN A 68 6.08 -25.23 -4.42
N GLU A 69 5.90 -25.21 -3.10
CA GLU A 69 4.92 -26.08 -2.42
C GLU A 69 3.48 -25.70 -2.81
N GLY A 70 3.20 -24.40 -2.93
CA GLY A 70 1.91 -23.91 -3.43
C GLY A 70 1.63 -24.35 -4.86
N GLU A 71 2.60 -24.21 -5.77
CA GLU A 71 2.49 -24.63 -7.16
C GLU A 71 2.29 -26.15 -7.28
N ALA A 72 3.06 -26.95 -6.55
CA ALA A 72 2.90 -28.39 -6.52
C ALA A 72 1.51 -28.83 -6.01
N TRP A 73 0.94 -28.07 -5.05
CA TRP A 73 -0.42 -28.30 -4.58
C TRP A 73 -1.45 -28.00 -5.68
N ASP A 74 -1.28 -26.90 -6.41
CA ASP A 74 -2.16 -26.51 -7.53
C ASP A 74 -2.12 -27.54 -8.67
N ASP A 75 -0.92 -28.01 -9.04
CA ASP A 75 -0.72 -29.07 -10.04
C ASP A 75 -1.45 -30.35 -9.65
N ASN A 76 -1.34 -30.76 -8.37
CA ASN A 76 -2.03 -31.96 -7.89
C ASN A 76 -3.56 -31.81 -7.92
N GLN A 77 -4.12 -30.65 -7.61
CA GLN A 77 -5.55 -30.39 -7.74
C GLN A 77 -6.02 -30.49 -9.20
N HIS A 78 -5.22 -29.96 -10.11
CA HIS A 78 -5.50 -30.01 -11.55
C HIS A 78 -5.46 -31.44 -12.08
N GLU A 79 -4.48 -32.26 -11.68
CA GLU A 79 -4.40 -33.69 -12.01
C GLU A 79 -5.61 -34.49 -11.52
N GLN A 80 -6.14 -34.14 -10.34
CA GLN A 80 -7.35 -34.75 -9.80
C GLN A 80 -8.65 -34.29 -10.49
N ASN A 81 -8.54 -33.44 -11.52
CA ASN A 81 -9.66 -32.86 -12.27
C ASN A 81 -10.71 -32.19 -11.37
N LEU A 82 -10.25 -31.65 -10.23
CA LEU A 82 -11.10 -30.89 -9.33
C LEU A 82 -11.41 -29.55 -9.98
N ARG A 83 -12.66 -29.08 -9.84
CA ARG A 83 -13.08 -27.81 -10.44
C ARG A 83 -12.16 -26.70 -9.95
N PHE A 84 -11.55 -26.00 -10.91
CA PHE A 84 -10.80 -24.78 -10.64
C PHE A 84 -11.64 -23.81 -9.81
N ASN A 85 -11.15 -23.47 -8.63
CA ASN A 85 -11.76 -22.49 -7.76
C ASN A 85 -10.71 -21.41 -7.48
N PRO A 86 -10.94 -20.15 -7.91
CA PRO A 86 -9.98 -19.05 -7.72
C PRO A 86 -9.73 -18.69 -6.25
N THR A 87 -10.47 -19.27 -5.31
CA THR A 87 -10.22 -19.16 -3.86
C THR A 87 -9.34 -20.28 -3.30
N MET A 88 -8.88 -21.19 -4.15
CA MET A 88 -8.08 -22.37 -3.81
C MET A 88 -6.77 -22.38 -4.60
N TYR A 89 -5.96 -21.35 -4.43
CA TYR A 89 -4.55 -21.40 -4.81
C TYR A 89 -3.72 -21.99 -3.67
N GLY A 90 -2.72 -22.81 -3.99
CA GLY A 90 -1.94 -23.58 -3.02
C GLY A 90 -1.32 -22.71 -1.94
N VAL A 91 -0.69 -21.60 -2.31
CA VAL A 91 -0.12 -20.66 -1.31
C VAL A 91 -1.19 -20.09 -0.40
N ARG A 92 -2.36 -19.71 -0.91
CA ARG A 92 -3.47 -19.22 -0.09
C ARG A 92 -3.99 -20.28 0.88
N LYS A 93 -3.94 -21.56 0.51
CA LYS A 93 -4.40 -22.67 1.35
C LYS A 93 -3.38 -23.09 2.40
N LEU A 94 -2.12 -23.18 2.02
CA LEU A 94 -1.04 -23.70 2.86
C LEU A 94 -0.38 -22.61 3.71
N TYR A 95 -0.29 -21.40 3.16
CA TYR A 95 0.41 -20.24 3.73
C TYR A 95 -0.43 -18.96 3.54
N PRO A 96 -1.63 -18.88 4.15
CA PRO A 96 -2.52 -17.75 3.93
C PRO A 96 -1.89 -16.39 4.28
N SER A 97 -0.96 -16.31 5.23
CA SER A 97 -0.22 -15.07 5.54
C SER A 97 0.69 -14.56 4.41
N MET A 98 0.99 -15.39 3.41
CA MET A 98 1.78 -15.04 2.23
C MET A 98 0.90 -14.73 1.00
N ALA A 99 -0.42 -14.94 1.10
CA ALA A 99 -1.33 -14.70 -0.01
C ALA A 99 -1.87 -13.27 0.02
N ARG A 100 -1.70 -12.54 -1.08
CA ARG A 100 -2.20 -11.17 -1.28
C ARG A 100 -3.73 -11.03 -1.13
N GLU A 101 -4.48 -12.11 -1.29
CA GLU A 101 -5.94 -12.11 -1.11
C GLU A 101 -6.36 -12.21 0.37
N THR A 102 -5.41 -12.49 1.27
CA THR A 102 -5.67 -12.57 2.71
C THR A 102 -5.91 -11.19 3.30
N SER A 103 -5.12 -10.19 2.89
CA SER A 103 -5.27 -8.79 3.28
C SER A 103 -5.52 -8.63 4.80
N ALA A 104 -6.53 -7.86 5.22
CA ALA A 104 -6.86 -7.65 6.63
C ALA A 104 -7.12 -8.96 7.41
N GLY A 105 -7.41 -10.07 6.72
CA GLY A 105 -7.52 -11.40 7.31
C GLY A 105 -6.26 -11.88 8.01
N ILE A 106 -5.07 -11.34 7.68
CA ILE A 106 -3.80 -11.68 8.34
C ILE A 106 -3.84 -11.36 9.84
N LEU A 107 -4.52 -10.28 10.23
CA LEU A 107 -4.71 -9.91 11.63
C LEU A 107 -5.41 -11.03 12.40
N GLY A 108 -6.48 -11.58 11.82
CA GLY A 108 -7.22 -12.71 12.39
C GLY A 108 -6.41 -14.00 12.43
N ILE A 109 -5.57 -14.27 11.43
CA ILE A 109 -4.69 -15.46 11.41
C ILE A 109 -3.71 -15.41 12.57
N ILE A 110 -3.04 -14.27 12.75
CA ILE A 110 -2.03 -14.10 13.79
C ILE A 110 -2.68 -14.06 15.17
N ALA A 111 -3.80 -13.34 15.32
CA ALA A 111 -4.53 -13.29 16.58
C ALA A 111 -5.02 -14.67 17.02
N ARG A 112 -5.57 -15.50 16.10
CA ARG A 112 -5.95 -16.87 16.43
C ARG A 112 -4.77 -17.72 16.92
N ALA A 113 -3.58 -17.54 16.35
CA ALA A 113 -2.40 -18.24 16.82
C ALA A 113 -1.95 -17.78 18.23
N GLY A 114 -2.19 -16.52 18.58
CA GLY A 114 -1.92 -15.96 19.90
C GLY A 114 -2.98 -16.25 20.96
N GLN A 115 -4.07 -16.96 20.64
CA GLN A 115 -5.03 -17.42 21.64
C GLN A 115 -4.33 -18.46 22.53
N THR A 116 -4.03 -18.10 23.77
CA THR A 116 -3.54 -19.03 24.79
C THR A 116 -4.55 -20.15 25.00
N GLU A 117 -4.07 -21.38 25.25
CA GLU A 117 -4.84 -22.60 25.51
C GLU A 117 -5.67 -22.54 26.82
N GLU A 118 -6.53 -21.54 27.01
CA GLU A 118 -7.46 -21.48 28.15
C GLU A 118 -8.87 -22.00 27.83
N THR A 119 -9.12 -22.45 26.60
CA THR A 119 -10.39 -23.10 26.22
C THR A 119 -10.15 -24.22 25.24
N ASP A 120 -9.84 -25.40 25.75
CA ASP A 120 -10.69 -26.60 25.63
C ASP A 120 -9.85 -27.79 26.08
N GLY A 121 -10.32 -28.47 27.14
CA GLY A 121 -9.65 -29.61 27.76
C GLY A 121 -9.50 -30.82 26.83
N ALA A 122 -8.52 -30.75 25.94
CA ALA A 122 -7.97 -31.89 25.24
C ALA A 122 -6.58 -32.16 25.82
N GLU A 123 -6.56 -32.93 26.90
CA GLU A 123 -5.40 -33.74 27.25
C GLU A 123 -5.08 -34.64 26.05
N ASP A 124 -4.11 -34.24 25.23
CA ASP A 124 -3.40 -35.17 24.37
C ASP A 124 -1.97 -34.67 24.16
N ASP A 125 -1.08 -35.25 24.96
CA ASP A 125 0.37 -35.28 24.82
C ASP A 125 0.79 -35.53 23.36
N LYS A 126 1.01 -34.47 22.58
CA LYS A 126 2.08 -34.37 21.58
C LYS A 126 2.47 -32.91 21.49
N GLU A 127 3.76 -32.64 21.64
CA GLU A 127 4.43 -31.37 21.33
C GLU A 127 4.07 -30.95 19.90
N LYS A 128 2.91 -30.32 19.73
CA LYS A 128 2.35 -29.92 18.45
C LYS A 128 3.08 -28.63 18.11
N LYS A 129 4.29 -28.77 17.58
CA LYS A 129 5.16 -27.67 17.16
C LYS A 129 4.32 -26.74 16.29
N VAL A 130 3.83 -25.65 16.87
CA VAL A 130 2.95 -24.71 16.18
C VAL A 130 3.74 -24.21 14.98
N LYS A 131 3.27 -24.51 13.77
CA LYS A 131 3.91 -24.06 12.53
C LYS A 131 3.90 -22.53 12.59
N LYS A 132 5.07 -21.92 12.75
CA LYS A 132 5.18 -20.46 12.76
C LYS A 132 4.62 -19.90 11.45
N ILE A 133 4.05 -18.71 11.53
CA ILE A 133 3.39 -18.01 10.43
C ILE A 133 4.45 -17.18 9.70
N PRO A 134 4.78 -17.49 8.43
CA PRO A 134 5.69 -16.67 7.66
C PRO A 134 5.01 -15.33 7.32
N VAL A 135 5.74 -14.23 7.52
CA VAL A 135 5.31 -12.87 7.15
C VAL A 135 6.45 -12.22 6.38
N LYS A 136 6.18 -11.81 5.14
CA LYS A 136 7.10 -10.99 4.35
C LYS A 136 6.69 -9.52 4.47
N LEU A 137 7.66 -8.64 4.72
CA LEU A 137 7.42 -7.19 4.75
C LEU A 137 7.56 -6.64 3.32
N GLU A 138 6.47 -6.11 2.78
CA GLU A 138 6.38 -5.55 1.43
C GLU A 138 6.18 -4.02 1.49
N LEU A 139 6.88 -3.35 2.40
CA LEU A 139 6.73 -1.91 2.66
C LEU A 139 6.93 -1.05 1.41
N GLU A 140 7.90 -1.40 0.54
CA GLU A 140 8.18 -0.68 -0.70
C GLU A 140 6.98 -0.59 -1.64
N PHE A 141 5.97 -1.45 -1.48
CA PHE A 141 4.72 -1.33 -2.24
C PHE A 141 4.04 0.03 -2.03
N ALA A 142 4.22 0.65 -0.85
CA ALA A 142 3.74 2.00 -0.55
C ALA A 142 4.26 3.06 -1.54
N ASN A 143 5.42 2.83 -2.16
CA ASN A 143 6.01 3.77 -3.12
C ASN A 143 5.51 3.58 -4.56
N THR A 144 4.61 2.63 -4.79
CA THR A 144 4.12 2.35 -6.14
C THR A 144 2.87 3.18 -6.44
N LEU A 145 2.72 3.61 -7.69
CA LEU A 145 1.49 4.24 -8.20
C LEU A 145 0.24 3.33 -8.14
N PHE A 146 0.42 2.09 -7.70
CA PHE A 146 -0.64 1.11 -7.55
C PHE A 146 -1.06 0.91 -6.09
N CYS A 147 -0.40 1.55 -5.11
CA CYS A 147 -0.86 1.52 -3.73
C CYS A 147 -1.96 2.55 -3.54
N GLU A 148 -3.20 2.15 -3.81
CA GLU A 148 -4.35 3.06 -3.74
C GLU A 148 -4.77 3.36 -2.29
N TRP A 149 -4.54 2.41 -1.36
CA TRP A 149 -4.85 2.56 0.06
C TRP A 149 -3.78 1.88 0.92
N ALA A 150 -3.49 2.45 2.09
CA ALA A 150 -2.72 1.77 3.11
C ALA A 150 -3.39 1.93 4.48
N TYR A 151 -3.32 0.88 5.29
CA TYR A 151 -3.88 0.88 6.63
C TYR A 151 -2.77 0.50 7.61
N VAL A 152 -2.58 1.31 8.64
CA VAL A 152 -1.58 1.06 9.67
C VAL A 152 -2.29 0.89 11.01
N VAL A 153 -2.20 -0.32 11.57
CA VAL A 153 -2.57 -0.56 12.96
C VAL A 153 -1.32 -0.30 13.81
N ASP A 154 -1.26 0.88 14.43
CA ASP A 154 -0.18 1.26 15.33
C ASP A 154 -0.55 0.83 16.76
N LEU A 155 0.04 -0.27 17.21
CA LEU A 155 -0.20 -0.86 18.52
C LEU A 155 0.56 -0.16 19.65
N ASP A 156 1.53 0.70 19.33
CA ASP A 156 2.23 1.53 20.32
C ASP A 156 1.39 2.75 20.69
N LYS A 157 0.72 3.34 19.71
CA LYS A 157 -0.19 4.48 19.89
C LYS A 157 -1.66 4.07 20.10
N GLU A 158 -1.99 2.80 19.83
CA GLU A 158 -3.35 2.26 19.83
C GLU A 158 -4.29 3.02 18.88
N VAL A 159 -3.82 3.23 17.65
CA VAL A 159 -4.57 3.88 16.58
C VAL A 159 -4.65 3.03 15.32
N MET A 160 -5.72 3.24 14.55
CA MET A 160 -5.83 2.84 13.16
C MET A 160 -5.65 4.08 12.28
N GLU A 161 -4.57 4.11 11.49
CA GLU A 161 -4.31 5.15 10.52
C GLU A 161 -4.77 4.68 9.13
N VAL A 162 -5.44 5.57 8.41
CA VAL A 162 -5.92 5.35 7.05
C VAL A 162 -5.18 6.28 6.12
N TYR A 163 -4.64 5.70 5.06
CA TYR A 163 -3.95 6.41 4.00
C TYR A 163 -4.59 6.07 2.65
N GLY A 164 -4.65 7.04 1.76
CA GLY A 164 -5.17 6.91 0.41
C GLY A 164 -4.53 7.96 -0.50
N ASP A 165 -4.73 7.83 -1.81
CA ASP A 165 -4.05 8.67 -2.80
C ASP A 165 -2.51 8.65 -2.63
N CYS A 166 -1.81 9.70 -3.07
CA CYS A 166 -0.38 9.81 -2.95
C CYS A 166 0.07 11.24 -2.59
N GLU A 167 1.11 11.35 -1.77
CA GLU A 167 1.76 12.60 -1.41
C GLU A 167 3.29 12.46 -1.46
N ARG A 168 3.99 13.60 -1.44
CA ARG A 168 5.45 13.60 -1.32
C ARG A 168 5.86 13.26 0.10
N LYS A 169 6.97 12.54 0.23
CA LYS A 169 7.58 12.30 1.54
C LYS A 169 7.98 13.62 2.20
N HIS A 170 7.70 13.72 3.49
CA HIS A 170 8.13 14.83 4.34
C HIS A 170 8.53 14.32 5.73
N ASP A 171 9.14 15.19 6.52
CA ASP A 171 9.47 14.89 7.91
C ASP A 171 8.20 14.55 8.70
N GLY A 172 8.26 13.46 9.47
CA GLY A 172 7.13 12.96 10.25
C GLY A 172 6.17 12.02 9.49
N HIS A 173 6.32 11.86 8.16
CA HIS A 173 5.50 10.92 7.41
C HIS A 173 5.79 9.46 7.80
N ARG A 174 4.75 8.64 7.94
CA ARG A 174 4.84 7.23 8.41
C ARG A 174 5.73 6.35 7.54
N PHE A 175 5.73 6.60 6.23
CA PHE A 175 6.49 5.87 5.22
C PHE A 175 7.71 6.65 4.71
N LYS A 176 8.18 7.66 5.44
CA LYS A 176 9.30 8.52 5.01
C LYS A 176 10.54 7.70 4.62
N ASP A 177 10.91 6.73 5.45
CA ASP A 177 12.13 5.93 5.30
C ASP A 177 11.95 4.68 4.41
N VAL A 178 10.82 4.56 3.71
CA VAL A 178 10.50 3.40 2.86
C VAL A 178 10.78 3.73 1.40
N GLY A 179 11.71 3.03 0.76
CA GLY A 179 12.10 3.23 -0.64
C GLY A 179 12.80 4.58 -0.90
N ASP A 180 12.95 4.95 -2.18
CA ASP A 180 13.71 6.15 -2.58
C ASP A 180 13.11 7.47 -2.06
N GLU A 181 13.96 8.45 -1.74
CA GLU A 181 13.55 9.75 -1.17
C GLU A 181 12.57 10.54 -2.06
N THR A 182 12.67 10.38 -3.38
CA THR A 182 11.82 11.09 -4.35
C THR A 182 10.52 10.36 -4.66
N SER A 183 10.34 9.14 -4.14
CA SER A 183 9.13 8.36 -4.36
C SER A 183 7.96 8.97 -3.60
N ALA A 184 6.78 8.97 -4.24
CA ALA A 184 5.53 9.25 -3.56
C ALA A 184 5.24 8.16 -2.52
N VAL A 185 4.37 8.49 -1.57
CA VAL A 185 3.89 7.61 -0.50
C VAL A 185 2.37 7.79 -0.36
N PRO A 186 1.63 6.83 0.21
CA PRO A 186 0.19 6.96 0.38
C PRO A 186 -0.10 8.14 1.30
N ALA A 187 -1.05 8.99 0.93
CA ALA A 187 -1.30 10.23 1.66
C ALA A 187 -2.09 9.98 2.94
N PHE A 188 -1.73 10.64 4.04
CA PHE A 188 -2.48 10.50 5.29
C PHE A 188 -3.90 11.07 5.14
N ILE A 189 -4.91 10.29 5.53
CA ILE A 189 -6.33 10.69 5.52
C ILE A 189 -6.80 10.97 6.95
N CYS A 190 -6.72 9.96 7.83
CA CYS A 190 -7.14 10.12 9.22
C CYS A 190 -6.52 9.08 10.15
N SER A 191 -6.64 9.35 11.45
CA SER A 191 -6.27 8.43 12.53
C SER A 191 -7.45 8.26 13.48
N LEU A 192 -7.66 7.04 13.94
CA LEU A 192 -8.75 6.64 14.83
C LEU A 192 -8.17 5.95 16.05
N ASP A 193 -8.37 6.52 17.24
CA ASP A 193 -8.00 5.88 18.49
C ASP A 193 -8.82 4.61 18.71
N PHE A 194 -8.22 3.56 19.28
CA PHE A 194 -8.96 2.34 19.60
C PHE A 194 -10.12 2.62 20.55
N SER A 195 -9.95 3.56 21.49
CA SER A 195 -11.05 4.00 22.36
C SER A 195 -12.21 4.60 21.59
N GLU A 196 -11.94 5.31 20.48
CA GLU A 196 -12.98 5.82 19.60
C GLU A 196 -13.65 4.67 18.85
N ILE A 197 -12.86 3.75 18.28
CA ILE A 197 -13.35 2.56 17.58
C ILE A 197 -14.28 1.72 18.47
N TYR A 198 -13.98 1.57 19.77
CA TYR A 198 -14.83 0.85 20.72
C TYR A 198 -16.18 1.52 20.98
N LEU A 199 -16.26 2.84 20.78
CA LEU A 199 -17.49 3.61 20.96
C LEU A 199 -18.35 3.68 19.69
N MET A 200 -17.73 3.44 18.53
CA MET A 200 -18.44 3.40 17.25
C MET A 200 -19.40 2.20 17.22
N LYS A 201 -20.64 2.44 16.80
CA LYS A 201 -21.70 1.41 16.83
C LYS A 201 -21.70 0.51 15.60
N SER A 202 -21.07 0.96 14.52
CA SER A 202 -21.04 0.26 13.24
C SER A 202 -19.89 0.74 12.37
N ASP A 203 -19.51 -0.10 11.41
CA ASP A 203 -18.60 0.27 10.33
C ASP A 203 -19.08 1.49 9.52
N ARG A 204 -20.39 1.76 9.45
CA ARG A 204 -20.91 2.97 8.81
C ARG A 204 -20.39 4.26 9.43
N GLU A 205 -20.28 4.33 10.77
CA GLU A 205 -19.73 5.52 11.44
C GLU A 205 -18.25 5.71 11.11
N PHE A 206 -17.50 4.60 11.02
CA PHE A 206 -16.13 4.59 10.52
C PHE A 206 -16.05 5.13 9.07
N LEU A 207 -16.88 4.61 8.17
CA LEU A 207 -16.90 5.02 6.76
C LEU A 207 -17.27 6.49 6.57
N GLU A 208 -18.28 6.98 7.30
CA GLU A 208 -18.65 8.39 7.29
C GLU A 208 -17.50 9.29 7.74
N LYS A 209 -16.73 8.87 8.75
CA LYS A 209 -15.56 9.60 9.23
C LYS A 209 -14.42 9.61 8.21
N VAL A 210 -14.11 8.46 7.58
CA VAL A 210 -13.09 8.40 6.52
C VAL A 210 -13.48 9.26 5.33
N LYS A 211 -14.75 9.18 4.89
CA LYS A 211 -15.27 10.00 3.78
C LYS A 211 -15.15 11.50 4.07
N LYS A 212 -15.53 11.94 5.27
CA LYS A 212 -15.41 13.34 5.68
C LYS A 212 -13.95 13.82 5.67
N ALA A 213 -13.03 12.98 6.15
CA ALA A 213 -11.61 13.30 6.13
C ALA A 213 -11.04 13.40 4.71
N CYS A 214 -11.48 12.54 3.78
CA CYS A 214 -11.12 12.66 2.36
C CYS A 214 -11.65 13.98 1.77
N GLU A 215 -12.91 14.34 2.03
CA GLU A 215 -13.51 15.58 1.52
C GLU A 215 -12.81 16.83 2.07
N GLU A 216 -12.40 16.81 3.35
CA GLU A 216 -11.63 17.89 3.96
C GLU A 216 -10.25 18.02 3.32
N LYS A 217 -9.52 16.92 3.12
CA LYS A 217 -8.20 16.93 2.48
C LYS A 217 -8.27 17.49 1.05
N SER A 218 -9.22 17.03 0.24
CA SER A 218 -9.38 17.53 -1.14
C SER A 218 -9.69 19.03 -1.19
N ARG A 219 -10.46 19.56 -0.23
CA ARG A 219 -10.72 21.01 -0.16
C ARG A 219 -9.45 21.77 0.22
N ASP A 220 -8.70 21.28 1.20
CA ASP A 220 -7.46 21.92 1.64
C ASP A 220 -6.42 21.94 0.50
N GLU A 221 -6.33 20.88 -0.32
CA GLU A 221 -5.49 20.82 -1.53
C GLU A 221 -5.96 21.81 -2.62
N GLU A 222 -7.26 21.95 -2.86
CA GLU A 222 -7.82 22.94 -3.79
C GLU A 222 -7.53 24.38 -3.34
N GLU A 223 -7.62 24.66 -2.03
CA GLU A 223 -7.30 25.97 -1.45
C GLU A 223 -5.80 26.30 -1.56
N GLU A 224 -4.90 25.32 -1.34
CA GLU A 224 -3.45 25.50 -1.53
C GLU A 224 -3.06 25.75 -3.00
N GLU A 225 -3.67 25.04 -3.95
CA GLU A 225 -3.44 25.26 -5.39
C GLU A 225 -3.91 26.66 -5.84
N GLU A 226 -5.06 27.13 -5.35
CA GLU A 226 -5.57 28.48 -5.65
C GLU A 226 -4.68 29.60 -5.05
N GLU A 227 -4.08 29.38 -3.87
CA GLU A 227 -3.13 30.32 -3.26
C GLU A 227 -1.80 30.38 -4.03
N GLU A 228 -1.26 29.24 -4.48
CA GLU A 228 -0.03 29.20 -5.29
C GLU A 228 -0.24 29.88 -6.66
N ASP A 229 -1.38 29.65 -7.32
CA ASP A 229 -1.73 30.28 -8.60
C ASP A 229 -2.06 31.79 -8.43
N GLY A 230 -2.58 32.19 -7.27
CA GLY A 230 -2.86 33.59 -6.93
C GLY A 230 -1.59 34.43 -6.76
N ASP A 231 -0.54 33.87 -6.17
CA ASP A 231 0.71 34.58 -5.88
C ASP A 231 1.59 34.76 -7.14
N THR A 232 1.53 33.80 -8.09
CA THR A 232 2.24 33.92 -9.38
C THR A 232 1.69 35.03 -10.29
N ASN A 233 0.45 35.47 -10.07
CA ASN A 233 -0.19 36.54 -10.86
C ASN A 233 0.13 37.96 -10.35
N LEU A 234 0.67 38.10 -9.13
CA LEU A 234 1.09 39.39 -8.57
C LEU A 234 2.55 39.76 -8.92
N GLU A 235 3.42 38.77 -9.15
CA GLU A 235 4.81 39.03 -9.59
C GLU A 235 4.92 39.44 -11.08
N ALA A 236 3.93 39.15 -11.91
CA ALA A 236 3.93 39.53 -13.34
C ALA A 236 3.46 40.98 -13.62
N ALA A 237 2.97 41.71 -12.61
CA ALA A 237 2.42 43.07 -12.78
C ALA A 237 3.40 44.20 -12.38
N GLY A 238 4.67 43.86 -12.13
CA GLY A 238 5.67 44.78 -11.56
C GLY A 238 6.75 45.33 -12.51
N GLU A 239 6.72 45.04 -13.82
CA GLU A 239 7.71 45.56 -14.78
C GLU A 239 7.07 46.10 -16.07
N GLU A 240 6.30 47.18 -15.97
CA GLU A 240 6.13 48.11 -17.09
C GLU A 240 6.15 49.55 -16.54
N ASP A 241 7.27 50.25 -16.73
CA ASP A 241 7.33 51.59 -17.37
C ASP A 241 8.70 52.25 -17.10
N GLU A 242 9.49 52.45 -18.17
CA GLU A 242 10.11 53.74 -18.52
C GLU A 242 11.06 53.57 -19.73
N GLY A 243 10.83 54.33 -20.80
CA GLY A 243 11.94 54.75 -21.68
C GLY A 243 11.71 54.72 -23.19
N ALA A 244 11.35 55.88 -23.73
CA ALA A 244 11.01 56.14 -25.12
C ALA A 244 12.20 56.23 -26.13
N GLU A 245 11.83 56.02 -27.40
CA GLU A 245 12.28 56.66 -28.65
C GLU A 245 13.74 56.55 -29.17
N GLY A 246 13.86 56.11 -30.43
CA GLY A 246 15.07 56.28 -31.23
C GLY A 246 15.01 55.67 -32.64
N SER A 247 14.60 56.47 -33.62
CA SER A 247 14.52 56.14 -35.05
C SER A 247 15.90 56.15 -35.73
N ALA A 248 16.26 55.14 -36.57
CA ALA A 248 17.16 55.33 -37.72
C ALA A 248 17.24 54.12 -38.67
N LYS A 249 17.39 54.45 -39.96
CA LYS A 249 17.43 53.65 -41.19
C LYS A 249 18.67 52.74 -41.34
N GLY A 250 18.54 51.67 -42.13
CA GLY A 250 19.68 51.09 -42.86
C GLY A 250 19.56 49.62 -43.32
N SER A 251 19.07 49.39 -44.54
CA SER A 251 19.41 48.21 -45.38
C SER A 251 20.86 48.39 -45.91
N PRO A 252 21.65 47.35 -46.30
CA PRO A 252 21.24 46.32 -47.26
C PRO A 252 21.88 44.90 -47.19
N SER A 253 21.21 43.98 -47.90
CA SER A 253 21.72 42.88 -48.73
C SER A 253 22.59 41.75 -48.13
N GLY A 254 22.10 40.51 -48.30
CA GLY A 254 22.93 39.30 -48.28
C GLY A 254 22.15 38.07 -48.71
N ARG A 255 22.44 37.56 -49.92
CA ARG A 255 21.88 36.34 -50.53
C ARG A 255 22.38 35.07 -49.84
N GLY A 256 21.59 34.00 -49.90
CA GLY A 256 22.05 32.61 -49.79
C GLY A 256 20.89 31.64 -49.47
N GLN A 257 20.12 31.22 -50.47
CA GLN A 257 20.15 29.85 -51.02
C GLN A 257 19.89 28.72 -50.00
N ASN A 258 18.65 28.22 -50.01
CA ASN A 258 18.28 26.81 -49.81
C ASN A 258 18.85 25.97 -51.00
N PRO A 259 18.98 24.61 -50.98
CA PRO A 259 17.99 23.67 -50.41
C PRO A 259 18.52 22.32 -49.85
N GLY A 260 17.64 21.60 -49.13
CA GLY A 260 17.35 20.19 -49.39
C GLY A 260 18.35 19.11 -48.91
N GLY A 261 17.89 18.26 -47.98
CA GLY A 261 18.51 16.97 -47.68
C GLY A 261 17.51 16.05 -46.98
N LYS A 262 17.32 14.86 -47.54
CA LYS A 262 16.23 13.91 -47.33
C LYS A 262 16.85 12.56 -46.91
N ILE A 263 16.09 11.73 -46.18
CA ILE A 263 16.13 10.25 -46.15
C ILE A 263 17.07 9.53 -45.15
N GLY A 264 16.48 8.53 -44.48
CA GLY A 264 17.13 7.31 -43.95
C GLY A 264 16.80 7.09 -42.47
N GLY A 265 15.96 6.16 -42.00
CA GLY A 265 15.59 4.85 -42.55
C GLY A 265 16.64 3.80 -42.16
N SER A 266 16.54 3.19 -40.98
CA SER A 266 17.17 1.90 -40.71
C SER A 266 16.50 1.14 -39.57
N SER A 267 15.92 0.02 -39.94
CA SER A 267 15.47 -1.09 -39.10
C SER A 267 16.66 -1.95 -38.64
N ARG A 268 16.53 -2.64 -37.50
CA ARG A 268 17.02 -4.02 -37.24
C ARG A 268 16.79 -4.42 -35.77
N THR A 269 15.84 -5.33 -35.52
CA THR A 269 15.97 -6.81 -35.37
C THR A 269 16.35 -7.26 -33.95
N LYS A 270 15.41 -7.99 -33.33
CA LYS A 270 15.56 -8.84 -32.14
C LYS A 270 16.47 -10.05 -32.43
N PRO A 271 17.14 -10.63 -31.42
CA PRO A 271 17.59 -12.02 -31.48
C PRO A 271 16.73 -12.96 -30.62
N LEU A 272 16.57 -14.17 -31.15
CA LEU A 272 15.97 -15.37 -30.57
C LEU A 272 16.77 -15.90 -29.36
N MET A 273 16.06 -16.52 -28.42
CA MET A 273 16.61 -17.50 -27.45
C MET A 273 16.59 -18.92 -28.03
N PRO A 274 17.51 -19.81 -27.61
CA PRO A 274 17.42 -21.24 -27.92
C PRO A 274 16.89 -22.10 -26.75
N ALA A 275 16.22 -23.17 -27.20
CA ALA A 275 15.75 -24.44 -26.61
C ALA A 275 16.04 -24.77 -25.14
#